data_AF-A0A377L432-F1
#
_entry.id   AF-A0A377L432-F1
#
_cell.length_a   1.000
_cell.length_b   1.000
_cell.length_c   1.000
_cell.angle_alpha   90.00
_cell.angle_beta   90.00
_cell.angle_gamma   90.00
#
_symmetry.space_group_name_H-M   'P 1'
#
loop_
_entity.id
_entity.type
_entity.pdbx_description
1 polymer ?
#
loop_
_entity_poly.entity_id
_entity_poly.type
_entity_poly.pdbx_seq_one_letter_code
_entity_poly.pdbx_strand_id
1 'polypeptide(L)'
;MNYFYSNSKKKKLGKIIEQPIFSEFVAYMYENQQHEIILRELKTKFPQKKFEHFLDQLIEEKLVLRENRRYMLNFPIFNNEKDLTESQNITNELLPQLRELSQEEQQLAMGQEVWRYCFEGEEDYFYGTTADILLVNKVSAGNEEYQFISVNHEKELPVTLANYFYIQKEQLPMPKNFTDLAHTIGDVNESYFFDQIEVILERIQKQKYKKRRPSIFFDALVLSATIETNEIEEIRLPIFHPSEEKIVFPVLDTKIVPAERAYIKRKVYESLIAKLSLTDYSYILEKR
;
A
#
# COMPACT_ATOMS: atom_id res chain seq x y z
N MET A 1 -7.46 -16.54 2.22
CA MET A 1 -6.85 -15.79 3.35
C MET A 1 -5.87 -14.78 2.78
N ASN A 2 -5.78 -13.62 3.40
CA ASN A 2 -4.79 -12.59 3.08
C ASN A 2 -3.76 -12.52 4.21
N TYR A 3 -2.52 -12.17 3.88
CA TYR A 3 -1.39 -12.13 4.83
C TYR A 3 -0.72 -10.76 4.79
N PHE A 4 -0.43 -10.21 5.96
CA PHE A 4 0.14 -8.88 6.11
C PHE A 4 1.32 -8.91 7.08
N TYR A 5 2.33 -8.12 6.76
CA TYR A 5 3.59 -8.11 7.50
C TYR A 5 4.33 -6.78 7.33
N SER A 6 5.18 -6.47 8.30
CA SER A 6 5.99 -5.25 8.31
C SER A 6 7.02 -5.22 7.17
N ASN A 7 7.40 -4.00 6.75
CA ASN A 7 8.34 -3.79 5.65
C ASN A 7 9.73 -4.39 5.91
N SER A 8 10.18 -4.39 7.17
CA SER A 8 11.43 -5.03 7.62
C SER A 8 11.56 -6.50 7.19
N LYS A 9 10.44 -7.21 7.05
CA LYS A 9 10.40 -8.63 6.69
C LYS A 9 9.98 -8.90 5.24
N LYS A 10 9.71 -7.86 4.44
CA LYS A 10 9.07 -7.97 3.13
C LYS A 10 9.78 -8.91 2.15
N LYS A 11 11.11 -8.79 2.03
CA LYS A 11 11.89 -9.56 1.05
C LYS A 11 11.96 -11.07 1.37
N LYS A 12 11.99 -11.44 2.65
CA LYS A 12 12.09 -12.84 3.08
C LYS A 12 10.71 -13.51 3.11
N LEU A 13 9.74 -12.86 3.75
CA LEU A 13 8.40 -13.40 3.90
C LEU A 13 7.63 -13.40 2.57
N GLY A 14 7.83 -12.40 1.71
CA GLY A 14 7.20 -12.36 0.39
C GLY A 14 7.48 -13.64 -0.41
N LYS A 15 8.75 -14.05 -0.49
CA LYS A 15 9.16 -15.29 -1.19
C LYS A 15 8.55 -16.56 -0.61
N ILE A 16 8.22 -16.58 0.67
CA ILE A 16 7.59 -17.74 1.32
C ILE A 16 6.10 -17.76 1.02
N ILE A 17 5.43 -16.62 1.15
CA ILE A 17 3.98 -16.47 0.97
C ILE A 17 3.57 -16.64 -0.49
N GLU A 18 4.42 -16.22 -1.43
CA GLU A 18 4.23 -16.41 -2.87
C GLU A 18 4.32 -17.89 -3.30
N GLN A 19 4.86 -18.78 -2.46
CA GLN A 19 4.87 -20.20 -2.79
C GLN A 19 3.45 -20.75 -2.81
N PRO A 20 3.03 -21.50 -3.86
CA PRO A 20 1.66 -22.02 -3.96
C PRO A 20 1.22 -22.86 -2.76
N ILE A 21 2.15 -23.58 -2.13
CA ILE A 21 1.90 -24.42 -0.95
C ILE A 21 1.52 -23.60 0.29
N PHE A 22 1.93 -22.34 0.40
CA PHE A 22 1.82 -21.59 1.64
C PHE A 22 0.37 -21.40 2.10
N SER A 23 -0.49 -20.96 1.19
CA SER A 23 -1.92 -20.74 1.48
C SER A 23 -2.62 -22.05 1.87
N GLU A 24 -2.33 -23.14 1.14
CA GLU A 24 -2.86 -24.48 1.43
C GLU A 24 -2.38 -25.00 2.79
N PHE A 25 -1.10 -24.78 3.12
CA PHE A 25 -0.51 -25.16 4.39
C PHE A 25 -1.18 -24.42 5.56
N VAL A 26 -1.30 -23.09 5.47
CA VAL A 26 -1.90 -22.30 6.54
C VAL A 26 -3.38 -22.63 6.71
N ALA A 27 -4.13 -22.83 5.62
CA ALA A 27 -5.53 -23.25 5.69
C ALA A 27 -5.68 -24.59 6.43
N TYR A 28 -4.86 -25.59 6.08
CA TYR A 28 -4.84 -26.88 6.77
C TYR A 28 -4.54 -26.75 8.26
N MET A 29 -3.51 -25.98 8.61
CA MET A 29 -3.11 -25.80 10.00
C MET A 29 -4.19 -25.06 10.81
N TYR A 30 -4.86 -24.08 10.20
CA TYR A 30 -5.94 -23.32 10.84
C TYR A 30 -7.19 -24.17 11.09
N GLU A 31 -7.60 -25.00 10.13
CA GLU A 31 -8.72 -25.93 10.28
C GLU A 31 -8.47 -26.98 11.37
N ASN A 32 -7.20 -27.38 11.55
CA ASN A 32 -6.79 -28.42 12.49
C ASN A 32 -6.19 -27.87 13.79
N GLN A 33 -6.37 -26.58 14.10
CA GLN A 33 -5.77 -25.91 15.26
C GLN A 33 -6.17 -26.52 16.62
N GLN A 34 -7.26 -27.28 16.69
CA GLN A 34 -7.73 -27.98 17.90
C GLN A 34 -7.04 -29.34 18.12
N HIS A 35 -6.22 -29.79 17.17
CA HIS A 35 -5.56 -31.08 17.21
C HIS A 35 -4.03 -30.92 17.22
N GLU A 36 -3.36 -31.88 17.83
CA GLU A 36 -1.90 -31.92 17.83
C GLU A 36 -1.35 -32.40 16.48
N ILE A 37 -0.88 -31.48 15.65
CA ILE A 37 -0.36 -31.79 14.32
C ILE A 37 1.09 -32.32 14.41
N ILE A 38 1.35 -33.49 13.83
CA ILE A 38 2.68 -34.12 13.79
C ILE A 38 3.28 -34.16 12.38
N LEU A 39 4.61 -34.28 12.28
CA LEU A 39 5.32 -34.31 10.99
C LEU A 39 4.82 -35.40 10.03
N ARG A 40 4.46 -36.58 10.54
CA ARG A 40 3.97 -37.71 9.73
C ARG A 40 2.66 -37.35 8.99
N GLU A 41 1.77 -36.65 9.67
CA GLU A 41 0.51 -36.17 9.12
C GLU A 41 0.75 -35.10 8.06
N LEU A 42 1.59 -34.12 8.37
CA LEU A 42 1.99 -33.08 7.42
C LEU A 42 2.63 -33.66 6.14
N LYS A 43 3.52 -34.64 6.26
CA LYS A 43 4.12 -35.34 5.10
C LYS A 43 3.10 -36.11 4.26
N THR A 44 2.02 -36.59 4.89
CA THR A 44 0.94 -37.30 4.20
C THR A 44 0.08 -36.31 3.41
N LYS A 45 -0.24 -35.15 4.00
CA LYS A 45 -1.02 -34.09 3.36
C LYS A 45 -0.23 -33.34 2.27
N PHE A 46 1.06 -33.13 2.49
CA PHE A 46 1.96 -32.40 1.60
C PHE A 46 3.12 -33.31 1.14
N PRO A 47 2.88 -34.22 0.17
CA PRO A 47 3.85 -35.25 -0.24
C PRO A 47 5.01 -34.73 -1.11
N GLN A 48 5.19 -33.41 -1.16
CA GLN A 48 6.16 -32.76 -2.04
C GLN A 48 7.58 -32.97 -1.55
N LYS A 49 8.51 -33.26 -2.47
CA LYS A 49 9.91 -33.63 -2.15
C LYS A 49 10.65 -32.59 -1.29
N LYS A 50 10.27 -31.31 -1.38
CA LYS A 50 10.90 -30.20 -0.64
C LYS A 50 10.06 -29.71 0.55
N PHE A 51 9.04 -30.46 0.98
CA PHE A 51 8.15 -30.04 2.07
C PHE A 51 8.90 -29.81 3.40
N GLU A 52 9.84 -30.67 3.75
CA GLU A 52 10.61 -30.51 5.00
C GLU A 52 11.43 -29.22 5.00
N HIS A 53 12.07 -28.91 3.87
CA HIS A 53 12.78 -27.64 3.71
C HIS A 53 11.83 -26.44 3.81
N PHE A 54 10.64 -26.50 3.19
CA PHE A 54 9.63 -25.47 3.34
C PHE A 54 9.20 -25.29 4.81
N LEU A 55 8.97 -26.39 5.52
CA LEU A 55 8.61 -26.36 6.94
C LEU A 55 9.73 -25.78 7.82
N ASP A 56 10.99 -26.11 7.53
CA ASP A 56 12.15 -25.53 8.21
C ASP A 56 12.24 -24.02 7.98
N GLN A 57 11.96 -23.53 6.75
CA GLN A 57 11.88 -22.10 6.47
C GLN A 57 10.79 -21.40 7.29
N LEU A 58 9.62 -22.03 7.44
CA LEU A 58 8.54 -21.48 8.27
C LEU A 58 8.93 -21.39 9.76
N ILE A 59 9.70 -22.36 10.25
CA ILE A 59 10.19 -22.36 11.64
C ILE A 59 11.27 -21.29 11.83
N GLU A 60 12.21 -21.19 10.89
CA GLU A 60 13.28 -20.18 10.91
C GLU A 60 12.71 -18.76 10.94
N GLU A 61 11.69 -18.50 10.12
CA GLU A 61 10.99 -17.21 10.07
C GLU A 61 9.92 -17.04 11.16
N LYS A 62 9.85 -17.98 12.12
CA LYS A 62 8.92 -17.97 13.27
C LYS A 62 7.45 -17.88 12.87
N LEU A 63 7.08 -18.41 11.69
CA LEU A 63 5.68 -18.56 11.26
C LEU A 63 5.06 -19.85 11.80
N VAL A 64 5.89 -20.84 12.12
CA VAL A 64 5.49 -22.11 12.74
C VAL A 64 6.32 -22.35 13.99
N LEU A 65 5.68 -22.69 15.10
CA LEU A 65 6.36 -23.23 16.28
C LEU A 65 6.40 -24.74 16.22
N ARG A 66 7.53 -25.29 16.69
CA ARG A 66 7.71 -26.73 16.88
C ARG A 66 8.03 -27.02 18.34
N GLU A 67 7.06 -27.55 19.08
CA GLU A 67 7.21 -27.91 20.49
C GLU A 67 6.77 -29.35 20.72
N ASN A 68 7.53 -30.14 21.46
CA ASN A 68 7.19 -31.55 21.76
C ASN A 68 6.85 -32.39 20.51
N ARG A 69 7.52 -32.12 19.38
CA ARG A 69 7.28 -32.73 18.05
C ARG A 69 5.88 -32.42 17.49
N ARG A 70 5.23 -31.37 17.97
CA ARG A 70 3.98 -30.80 17.46
C ARG A 70 4.26 -29.51 16.73
N TYR A 71 3.47 -29.25 15.69
CA TYR A 71 3.61 -28.07 14.85
C TYR A 71 2.36 -27.22 14.99
N MET A 72 2.53 -25.92 15.17
CA MET A 72 1.42 -24.96 15.29
C MET A 72 1.78 -23.65 14.61
N LEU A 73 0.77 -22.92 14.11
CA LEU A 73 0.98 -21.57 13.58
C LEU A 73 1.40 -20.65 14.71
N ASN A 74 2.35 -19.76 14.43
CA ASN A 74 2.90 -18.81 15.39
C ASN A 74 2.47 -17.36 15.10
N PHE A 75 1.29 -17.19 14.52
CA PHE A 75 0.74 -15.88 14.20
C PHE A 75 -0.78 -15.91 14.28
N PRO A 76 -1.41 -14.77 14.62
CA PRO A 76 -2.86 -14.69 14.70
C PRO A 76 -3.47 -14.68 13.30
N ILE A 77 -4.66 -15.29 13.19
CA ILE A 77 -5.53 -15.21 12.03
C ILE A 77 -6.83 -14.55 12.49
N PHE A 78 -7.05 -13.31 12.06
CA PHE A 78 -8.20 -12.53 12.49
C PHE A 78 -9.43 -12.83 11.64
N ASN A 79 -10.59 -12.94 12.29
CA ASN A 79 -11.91 -13.01 11.68
C ASN A 79 -12.74 -11.79 12.13
N ASN A 80 -13.63 -11.31 11.27
CA ASN A 80 -14.24 -9.97 11.36
C ASN A 80 -14.97 -9.59 12.66
N GLU A 81 -15.18 -10.47 13.64
CA GLU A 81 -16.20 -10.24 14.67
C GLU A 81 -15.69 -9.65 15.99
N LYS A 82 -14.48 -10.01 16.45
CA LYS A 82 -14.02 -9.64 17.80
C LYS A 82 -13.14 -8.40 17.86
N ASP A 83 -12.47 -8.06 16.77
CA ASP A 83 -11.43 -7.01 16.76
C ASP A 83 -11.94 -5.65 16.24
N LEU A 84 -13.25 -5.52 16.00
CA LEU A 84 -13.82 -4.32 15.41
C LEU A 84 -14.02 -3.16 16.40
N THR A 85 -14.26 -3.44 17.68
CA THR A 85 -14.63 -2.39 18.65
C THR A 85 -13.55 -1.30 18.75
N GLU A 86 -12.28 -1.69 18.90
CA GLU A 86 -11.19 -0.72 19.01
C GLU A 86 -11.00 0.08 17.72
N SER A 87 -11.07 -0.60 16.56
CA SER A 87 -10.99 0.08 15.26
C SER A 87 -12.15 1.08 15.05
N GLN A 88 -13.34 0.76 15.54
CA GLN A 88 -14.51 1.65 15.47
C GLN A 88 -14.35 2.86 16.37
N ASN A 89 -13.85 2.68 17.60
CA ASN A 89 -13.57 3.77 18.54
C ASN A 89 -12.61 4.78 17.91
N ILE A 90 -11.45 4.30 17.43
CA ILE A 90 -10.44 5.15 16.77
C ILE A 90 -11.03 5.83 15.54
N THR A 91 -11.79 5.10 14.71
CA THR A 91 -12.45 5.72 13.55
C THR A 91 -13.36 6.87 13.99
N ASN A 92 -14.14 6.69 15.06
CA ASN A 92 -15.07 7.70 15.55
C ASN A 92 -14.37 8.93 16.15
N GLU A 93 -13.13 8.78 16.63
CA GLU A 93 -12.28 9.88 17.11
C GLU A 93 -11.61 10.65 15.95
N LEU A 94 -11.17 9.95 14.90
CA LEU A 94 -10.48 10.57 13.77
C LEU A 94 -11.43 11.20 12.74
N LEU A 95 -12.60 10.59 12.52
CA LEU A 95 -13.52 11.01 11.47
C LEU A 95 -14.02 12.46 11.58
N PRO A 96 -14.35 13.00 12.78
CA PRO A 96 -14.75 14.41 12.91
C PRO A 96 -13.66 15.37 12.43
N GLN A 97 -12.41 15.15 12.83
CA GLN A 97 -11.25 15.97 12.43
C GLN A 97 -11.09 15.96 10.90
N LEU A 98 -11.22 14.79 10.27
CA LEU A 98 -11.12 14.65 8.82
C LEU A 98 -12.28 15.32 8.08
N ARG A 99 -13.49 15.32 8.65
CA ARG A 99 -14.68 15.93 8.02
C ARG A 99 -14.68 17.46 8.04
N GLU A 100 -13.88 18.08 8.90
CA GLU A 100 -13.67 19.53 8.90
C GLU A 100 -12.79 20.01 7.75
N LEU A 101 -12.02 19.10 7.15
CA LEU A 101 -11.13 19.37 6.03
C LEU A 101 -11.88 19.39 4.69
N SER A 102 -11.36 20.17 3.72
CA SER A 102 -11.80 20.07 2.32
C SER A 102 -11.50 18.70 1.72
N GLN A 103 -12.13 18.35 0.59
CA GLN A 103 -11.91 17.04 -0.06
C GLN A 103 -10.43 16.79 -0.41
N GLU A 104 -9.74 17.82 -0.89
CA GLU A 104 -8.30 17.75 -1.23
C GLU A 104 -7.45 17.56 0.04
N GLU A 105 -7.75 18.28 1.12
CA GLU A 105 -7.07 18.11 2.40
C GLU A 105 -7.34 16.74 3.04
N GLN A 106 -8.55 16.18 2.88
CA GLN A 106 -8.86 14.81 3.30
C GLN A 106 -7.99 13.79 2.57
N GLN A 107 -7.84 13.94 1.25
CA GLN A 107 -6.98 13.08 0.44
C GLN A 107 -5.51 13.19 0.89
N LEU A 108 -5.01 14.41 1.11
CA LEU A 108 -3.67 14.64 1.63
C LEU A 108 -3.47 13.96 2.99
N ALA A 109 -4.37 14.24 3.95
CA ALA A 109 -4.32 13.67 5.29
C ALA A 109 -4.36 12.13 5.27
N MET A 110 -5.25 11.55 4.47
CA MET A 110 -5.36 10.10 4.30
C MET A 110 -4.13 9.50 3.63
N GLY A 111 -3.48 10.22 2.70
CA GLY A 111 -2.29 9.76 2.00
C GLY A 111 -0.97 9.98 2.76
N GLN A 112 -0.97 10.85 3.76
CA GLN A 112 0.21 11.23 4.55
C GLN A 112 0.07 10.80 6.01
N GLU A 113 -0.57 11.63 6.84
CA GLU A 113 -0.62 11.48 8.29
C GLU A 113 -1.30 10.16 8.70
N VAL A 114 -2.50 9.88 8.16
CA VAL A 114 -3.26 8.67 8.49
C VAL A 114 -2.57 7.44 7.92
N TRP A 115 -2.01 7.53 6.70
CA TRP A 115 -1.24 6.42 6.13
C TRP A 115 -0.06 6.04 7.03
N ARG A 116 0.72 7.04 7.47
CA ARG A 116 1.86 6.81 8.36
C ARG A 116 1.42 6.20 9.68
N TYR A 117 0.36 6.74 10.29
CA TYR A 117 -0.22 6.17 11.50
C TYR A 117 -0.63 4.71 11.32
N CYS A 118 -1.26 4.37 10.20
CA CYS A 118 -1.83 3.04 9.97
C CYS A 118 -0.82 1.99 9.49
N PHE A 119 0.18 2.37 8.69
CA PHE A 119 1.01 1.42 7.95
C PHE A 119 2.52 1.57 8.18
N GLU A 120 3.01 2.72 8.65
CA GLU A 120 4.44 3.00 8.80
C GLU A 120 4.86 2.92 10.29
N GLY A 121 4.68 1.74 10.88
CA GLY A 121 5.13 1.43 12.24
C GLY A 121 6.54 0.80 12.26
N GLU A 122 7.25 0.99 13.37
CA GLU A 122 8.57 0.38 13.61
C GLU A 122 8.47 -1.09 14.08
N GLU A 123 7.28 -1.52 14.52
CA GLU A 123 7.09 -2.86 15.07
C GLU A 123 7.04 -3.93 13.97
N ASP A 124 7.74 -5.04 14.22
CA ASP A 124 7.65 -6.23 13.39
C ASP A 124 6.33 -6.97 13.65
N TYR A 125 5.59 -7.26 12.58
CA TYR A 125 4.36 -8.05 12.69
C TYR A 125 4.18 -9.01 11.52
N PHE A 126 3.38 -10.05 11.77
CA PHE A 126 2.82 -10.94 10.77
C PHE A 126 1.43 -11.36 11.24
N TYR A 127 0.43 -11.27 10.38
CA TYR A 127 -0.90 -11.84 10.64
C TYR A 127 -1.55 -12.33 9.37
N GLY A 128 -2.46 -13.30 9.55
CA GLY A 128 -3.42 -13.69 8.52
C GLY A 128 -4.79 -13.11 8.80
N THR A 129 -5.64 -13.09 7.79
CA THR A 129 -7.05 -12.79 7.97
C THR A 129 -7.91 -13.52 6.96
N THR A 130 -9.08 -13.94 7.42
CA THR A 130 -10.15 -14.50 6.58
C THR A 130 -11.16 -13.44 6.16
N ALA A 131 -11.05 -12.23 6.70
CA ALA A 131 -11.88 -11.10 6.33
C ALA A 131 -11.59 -10.63 4.90
N ASP A 132 -12.64 -10.19 4.22
CA ASP A 132 -12.46 -9.32 3.08
C ASP A 132 -11.81 -8.01 3.55
N ILE A 133 -10.77 -7.63 2.83
CA ILE A 133 -9.92 -6.48 3.13
C ILE A 133 -9.79 -5.66 1.88
N LEU A 134 -9.86 -4.34 2.06
CA LEU A 134 -9.55 -3.41 0.98
C LEU A 134 -8.05 -3.50 0.67
N LEU A 135 -7.75 -3.79 -0.58
CA LEU A 135 -6.39 -3.72 -1.08
C LEU A 135 -6.04 -2.24 -1.25
N VAL A 136 -5.16 -1.74 -0.38
CA VAL A 136 -4.69 -0.36 -0.44
C VAL A 136 -3.20 -0.33 -0.76
N ASN A 137 -2.81 0.56 -1.65
CA ASN A 137 -1.43 0.73 -2.09
C ASN A 137 -1.12 2.22 -2.29
N LYS A 138 -0.13 2.73 -1.55
CA LYS A 138 0.44 4.07 -1.75
C LYS A 138 1.75 3.95 -2.49
N VAL A 139 1.87 4.64 -3.61
CA VAL A 139 3.09 4.70 -4.41
C VAL A 139 3.50 6.14 -4.64
N SER A 140 4.80 6.34 -4.81
CA SER A 140 5.38 7.65 -5.08
C SER A 140 6.41 7.55 -6.19
N ALA A 141 6.47 8.61 -7.00
CA ALA A 141 7.51 8.82 -8.01
C ALA A 141 7.84 10.31 -8.07
N GLY A 142 9.09 10.67 -8.31
CA GLY A 142 9.47 12.09 -8.25
C GLY A 142 10.95 12.35 -8.15
N ASN A 143 11.29 13.63 -8.00
CA ASN A 143 12.63 14.10 -7.65
C ASN A 143 12.65 14.72 -6.24
N GLU A 144 13.74 15.38 -5.85
CA GLU A 144 13.88 15.95 -4.50
C GLU A 144 12.80 16.99 -4.17
N GLU A 145 12.38 17.76 -5.18
CA GLU A 145 11.44 18.89 -5.04
C GLU A 145 9.98 18.47 -5.24
N TYR A 146 9.70 17.65 -6.26
CA TYR A 146 8.36 17.24 -6.66
C TYR A 146 8.18 15.74 -6.45
N GLN A 147 7.26 15.37 -5.55
CA GLN A 147 6.86 13.99 -5.31
C GLN A 147 5.41 13.79 -5.71
N PHE A 148 5.18 13.00 -6.75
CA PHE A 148 3.86 12.56 -7.18
C PHE A 148 3.46 11.35 -6.35
N ILE A 149 2.26 11.40 -5.77
CA ILE A 149 1.76 10.33 -4.92
C ILE A 149 0.42 9.85 -5.45
N SER A 150 0.25 8.54 -5.55
CA SER A 150 -1.03 7.90 -5.84
C SER A 150 -1.40 6.95 -4.71
N VAL A 151 -2.62 7.08 -4.20
CA VAL A 151 -3.22 6.16 -3.24
C VAL A 151 -4.31 5.38 -3.98
N ASN A 152 -4.11 4.08 -4.09
CA ASN A 152 -4.95 3.18 -4.85
C ASN A 152 -5.67 2.20 -3.90
N HIS A 153 -6.94 1.97 -4.15
CA HIS A 153 -7.88 1.10 -3.42
C HIS A 153 -8.49 0.05 -4.35
N GLU A 154 -8.40 0.28 -5.66
CA GLU A 154 -8.87 -0.63 -6.69
C GLU A 154 -7.77 -1.59 -7.17
N LYS A 155 -8.20 -2.68 -7.81
CA LYS A 155 -7.27 -3.67 -8.38
C LYS A 155 -6.58 -3.17 -9.65
N GLU A 156 -7.30 -2.39 -10.44
CA GLU A 156 -6.76 -1.79 -11.65
C GLU A 156 -6.20 -0.42 -11.31
N LEU A 157 -4.89 -0.22 -11.56
CA LEU A 157 -4.22 1.04 -11.24
C LEU A 157 -4.67 2.15 -12.22
N PRO A 158 -5.09 3.32 -11.72
CA PRO A 158 -5.33 4.50 -12.55
C PRO A 158 -4.06 4.94 -13.28
N VAL A 159 -4.21 5.50 -14.48
CA VAL A 159 -3.09 5.97 -15.31
C VAL A 159 -2.52 7.26 -14.72
N THR A 160 -1.53 7.11 -13.84
CA THR A 160 -0.80 8.23 -13.20
C THR A 160 0.70 8.04 -13.36
N LEU A 161 1.48 9.12 -13.25
CA LEU A 161 2.94 9.02 -13.30
C LEU A 161 3.49 8.18 -12.14
N ALA A 162 2.95 8.32 -10.93
CA ALA A 162 3.39 7.55 -9.78
C ALA A 162 3.14 6.04 -9.96
N ASN A 163 1.96 5.66 -10.48
CA ASN A 163 1.66 4.26 -10.79
C ASN A 163 2.52 3.71 -11.94
N TYR A 164 2.79 4.51 -12.97
CA TYR A 164 3.65 4.12 -14.10
C TYR A 164 5.08 3.78 -13.64
N PHE A 165 5.73 4.69 -12.92
CA PHE A 165 7.09 4.46 -12.44
C PHE A 165 7.14 3.36 -11.37
N TYR A 166 6.10 3.20 -10.56
CA TYR A 166 5.95 2.04 -9.67
C TYR A 166 5.96 0.71 -10.43
N ILE A 167 5.15 0.59 -11.49
CA ILE A 167 5.09 -0.62 -12.34
C ILE A 167 6.47 -0.93 -12.92
N GLN A 168 7.18 0.08 -13.43
CA GLN A 168 8.54 -0.11 -13.96
C GLN A 168 9.54 -0.56 -12.88
N LYS A 169 9.54 0.13 -11.73
CA LYS A 169 10.49 -0.12 -10.63
C LYS A 169 10.33 -1.51 -10.03
N GLU A 170 9.09 -1.96 -9.85
CA GLU A 170 8.78 -3.30 -9.36
C GLU A 170 8.82 -4.37 -10.47
N GLN A 171 9.14 -3.99 -11.71
CA GLN A 171 9.23 -4.88 -12.89
C GLN A 171 7.95 -5.68 -13.12
N LEU A 172 6.80 -5.03 -12.89
CA LEU A 172 5.49 -5.65 -13.08
C LEU A 172 5.11 -5.68 -14.56
N PRO A 173 4.30 -6.66 -15.00
CA PRO A 173 3.76 -6.65 -16.36
C PRO A 173 2.99 -5.35 -16.63
N MET A 174 3.35 -4.64 -17.71
CA MET A 174 2.73 -3.37 -18.07
C MET A 174 1.24 -3.56 -18.41
N PRO A 175 0.31 -2.95 -17.67
CA PRO A 175 -1.12 -3.05 -17.98
C PRO A 175 -1.48 -2.28 -19.25
N LYS A 176 -2.53 -2.71 -19.95
CA LYS A 176 -2.90 -2.16 -21.28
C LYS A 176 -3.22 -0.67 -21.25
N ASN A 177 -3.85 -0.17 -20.19
CA ASN A 177 -4.18 1.24 -20.02
C ASN A 177 -2.94 2.15 -19.89
N PHE A 178 -1.75 1.60 -19.61
CA PHE A 178 -0.48 2.34 -19.56
C PHE A 178 0.30 2.32 -20.89
N THR A 179 -0.22 1.67 -21.95
CA THR A 179 0.53 1.49 -23.22
C THR A 179 0.94 2.82 -23.84
N ASP A 180 0.04 3.80 -23.87
CA ASP A 180 0.34 5.11 -24.46
C ASP A 180 1.42 5.84 -23.66
N LEU A 181 1.32 5.82 -22.33
CA LEU A 181 2.33 6.42 -21.45
C LEU A 181 3.68 5.72 -21.59
N ALA A 182 3.70 4.39 -21.70
CA ALA A 182 4.90 3.60 -21.94
C ALA A 182 5.55 3.91 -23.30
N HIS A 183 4.75 4.10 -24.35
CA HIS A 183 5.26 4.48 -25.66
C HIS A 183 5.81 5.92 -25.67
N THR A 184 5.14 6.85 -24.99
CA THR A 184 5.55 8.25 -24.91
C THR A 184 6.81 8.45 -24.09
N ILE A 185 6.92 7.81 -22.91
CA ILE A 185 8.07 7.96 -22.03
C ILE A 185 9.23 7.07 -22.48
N GLY A 186 8.96 5.82 -22.90
CA GLY A 186 10.00 4.87 -23.26
C GLY A 186 10.96 4.54 -22.11
N ASP A 187 12.25 4.45 -22.42
CA ASP A 187 13.33 4.06 -21.48
C ASP A 187 13.88 5.24 -20.65
N VAL A 188 13.15 6.35 -20.57
CA VAL A 188 13.61 7.54 -19.85
C VAL A 188 13.70 7.25 -18.35
N ASN A 189 14.84 7.59 -17.76
CA ASN A 189 15.07 7.46 -16.32
C ASN A 189 14.12 8.37 -15.50
N GLU A 190 13.59 7.84 -14.40
CA GLU A 190 12.65 8.52 -13.50
C GLU A 190 13.16 9.90 -13.04
N SER A 191 14.36 10.00 -12.48
CA SER A 191 14.88 11.27 -11.96
C SER A 191 14.97 12.33 -13.06
N TYR A 192 15.53 11.96 -14.21
CA TYR A 192 15.62 12.88 -15.35
C TYR A 192 14.24 13.28 -15.87
N PHE A 193 13.28 12.35 -15.92
CA PHE A 193 11.91 12.66 -16.30
C PHE A 193 11.29 13.72 -15.38
N PHE A 194 11.45 13.55 -14.06
CA PHE A 194 10.88 14.48 -13.08
C PHE A 194 11.56 15.86 -13.11
N ASP A 195 12.87 15.93 -13.36
CA ASP A 195 13.59 17.20 -13.55
C ASP A 195 13.04 18.00 -14.75
N GLN A 196 12.62 17.30 -15.82
CA GLN A 196 12.04 17.96 -16.99
C GLN A 196 10.60 18.43 -16.74
N ILE A 197 9.76 17.64 -16.06
CA ILE A 197 8.37 18.04 -15.79
C ILE A 197 8.30 19.16 -14.75
N GLU A 198 9.20 19.23 -13.78
CA GLU A 198 9.28 20.32 -12.79
C GLU A 198 9.32 21.69 -13.49
N VAL A 199 10.20 21.84 -14.49
CA VAL A 199 10.31 23.08 -15.28
C VAL A 199 9.02 23.40 -16.05
N ILE A 200 8.28 22.38 -16.47
CA ILE A 200 6.99 22.54 -17.16
C ILE A 200 5.91 23.01 -16.18
N LEU A 201 5.75 22.32 -15.05
CA LEU A 201 4.74 22.62 -14.04
C LEU A 201 4.93 24.03 -13.48
N GLU A 202 6.16 24.43 -13.14
CA GLU A 202 6.46 25.79 -12.72
C GLU A 202 6.01 26.86 -13.73
N ARG A 203 6.26 26.60 -15.01
CA ARG A 203 5.90 27.53 -16.08
C ARG A 203 4.39 27.60 -16.25
N ILE A 204 3.68 26.50 -16.04
CA ILE A 204 2.22 26.47 -16.07
C ILE A 204 1.64 27.23 -14.89
N GLN A 205 2.11 26.99 -13.66
CA GLN A 205 1.72 27.77 -12.47
C GLN A 205 1.93 29.28 -12.66
N LYS A 206 3.03 29.66 -13.33
CA LYS A 206 3.34 31.06 -13.64
C LYS A 206 2.61 31.61 -14.88
N GLN A 207 1.72 30.84 -15.52
CA GLN A 207 1.03 31.14 -16.78
C GLN A 207 1.97 31.58 -17.92
N LYS A 208 3.18 31.00 -17.94
CA LYS A 208 4.27 31.31 -18.87
C LYS A 208 4.64 30.14 -19.77
N TYR A 209 3.97 29.00 -19.62
CA TYR A 209 4.22 27.86 -20.48
C TYR A 209 3.77 28.16 -21.92
N LYS A 210 4.64 27.82 -22.88
CA LYS A 210 4.35 27.95 -24.30
C LYS A 210 4.80 26.65 -24.96
N LYS A 211 3.87 25.87 -25.51
CA LYS A 211 4.16 24.63 -26.24
C LYS A 211 4.82 24.93 -27.60
N ARG A 212 6.08 25.37 -27.55
CA ARG A 212 6.85 25.78 -28.75
C ARG A 212 7.38 24.59 -29.56
N ARG A 213 7.53 23.43 -28.92
CA ARG A 213 8.07 22.20 -29.51
C ARG A 213 7.33 21.00 -28.92
N PRO A 214 7.25 19.87 -29.66
CA PRO A 214 6.82 18.59 -29.08
C PRO A 214 7.67 18.23 -27.86
N SER A 215 7.04 17.65 -26.83
CA SER A 215 7.70 17.30 -25.58
C SER A 215 7.04 16.07 -25.00
N ILE A 216 7.77 14.95 -24.96
CA ILE A 216 7.30 13.71 -24.33
C ILE A 216 6.90 13.92 -22.87
N PHE A 217 7.57 14.86 -22.18
CA PHE A 217 7.28 15.21 -20.79
C PHE A 217 5.93 15.90 -20.66
N PHE A 218 5.60 16.82 -21.58
CA PHE A 218 4.29 17.45 -21.61
C PHE A 218 3.21 16.46 -21.98
N ASP A 219 3.44 15.66 -23.04
CA ASP A 219 2.45 14.71 -23.52
C ASP A 219 2.18 13.61 -22.46
N ALA A 220 3.21 13.21 -21.71
CA ALA A 220 3.05 12.31 -20.56
C ALA A 220 2.20 12.92 -19.44
N LEU A 221 2.38 14.21 -19.11
CA LEU A 221 1.55 14.90 -18.10
C LEU A 221 0.07 14.97 -18.52
N VAL A 222 -0.22 15.06 -19.82
CA VAL A 222 -1.59 15.02 -20.34
C VAL A 222 -2.15 13.60 -20.26
N LEU A 223 -1.38 12.60 -20.71
CA LEU A 223 -1.78 11.18 -20.66
C LEU A 223 -2.02 10.68 -19.25
N SER A 224 -1.27 11.19 -18.26
CA SER A 224 -1.43 10.85 -16.84
C SER A 224 -2.47 11.70 -16.11
N ALA A 225 -3.28 12.47 -16.85
CA ALA A 225 -4.26 13.43 -16.31
C ALA A 225 -3.68 14.40 -15.26
N THR A 226 -2.37 14.67 -15.32
CA THR A 226 -1.72 15.66 -14.46
C THR A 226 -2.02 17.07 -14.90
N ILE A 227 -2.09 17.29 -16.20
CA ILE A 227 -2.46 18.55 -16.84
C ILE A 227 -3.65 18.30 -17.75
N GLU A 228 -4.56 19.26 -17.80
CA GLU A 228 -5.60 19.35 -18.82
C GLU A 228 -5.25 20.47 -19.81
N THR A 229 -5.40 20.19 -21.10
CA THR A 229 -5.13 21.16 -22.16
C THR A 229 -6.44 21.77 -22.66
N ASN A 230 -6.70 23.01 -22.26
CA ASN A 230 -7.85 23.81 -22.68
C ASN A 230 -7.37 25.07 -23.44
N GLU A 231 -8.01 26.22 -23.26
CA GLU A 231 -7.49 27.51 -23.78
C GLU A 231 -6.16 27.90 -23.11
N ILE A 232 -5.99 27.48 -21.86
CA ILE A 232 -4.79 27.62 -21.04
C ILE A 232 -4.49 26.24 -20.46
N GLU A 233 -3.20 25.92 -20.30
CA GLU A 233 -2.80 24.66 -19.67
C GLU A 233 -2.99 24.78 -18.16
N GLU A 234 -3.68 23.81 -17.56
CA GLU A 234 -4.01 23.82 -16.14
C GLU A 234 -3.60 22.52 -15.46
N ILE A 235 -2.97 22.64 -14.29
CA ILE A 235 -2.60 21.49 -13.48
C ILE A 235 -3.86 20.98 -12.79
N ARG A 236 -4.17 19.70 -13.00
CA ARG A 236 -5.36 19.03 -12.45
C ARG A 236 -5.10 18.39 -11.09
N LEU A 237 -3.87 17.96 -10.84
CA LEU A 237 -3.51 17.40 -9.55
C LEU A 237 -3.36 18.51 -8.52
N PRO A 238 -3.97 18.38 -7.33
CA PRO A 238 -3.69 19.26 -6.21
C PRO A 238 -2.18 19.26 -5.90
N ILE A 239 -1.63 20.46 -5.68
CA ILE A 239 -0.25 20.64 -5.25
C ILE A 239 -0.29 21.09 -3.80
N PHE A 240 0.37 20.32 -2.93
CA PHE A 240 0.50 20.62 -1.52
C PHE A 240 1.95 20.88 -1.15
N HIS A 241 2.13 21.74 -0.16
CA HIS A 241 3.40 21.99 0.48
C HIS A 241 3.45 21.25 1.83
N PRO A 242 4.65 20.88 2.31
CA PRO A 242 4.82 20.42 3.68
C PRO A 242 4.14 21.39 4.65
N SER A 243 3.23 20.87 5.45
CA SER A 243 2.52 21.64 6.48
C SER A 243 2.57 20.92 7.81
N GLU A 244 2.23 21.65 8.88
CA GLU A 244 2.15 21.07 10.21
C GLU A 244 1.05 20.01 10.27
N GLU A 245 1.31 18.94 11.01
CA GLU A 245 0.36 17.85 11.23
C GLU A 245 -0.87 18.38 11.96
N LYS A 246 -2.04 18.19 11.36
CA LYS A 246 -3.31 18.71 11.88
C LYS A 246 -4.08 17.66 12.67
N ILE A 247 -3.75 16.38 12.49
CA ILE A 247 -4.54 15.27 13.05
C ILE A 247 -3.94 14.76 14.34
N VAL A 248 -4.76 14.74 15.38
CA VAL A 248 -4.42 14.12 16.66
C VAL A 248 -4.79 12.65 16.60
N PHE A 249 -3.78 11.78 16.66
CA PHE A 249 -3.95 10.34 16.61
C PHE A 249 -4.07 9.70 18.01
N PRO A 250 -5.03 8.78 18.21
CA PRO A 250 -5.14 8.06 19.47
C PRO A 250 -3.98 7.07 19.66
N VAL A 251 -3.53 6.95 20.91
CA VAL A 251 -2.51 5.99 21.31
C VAL A 251 -3.19 4.68 21.71
N LEU A 252 -2.91 3.63 20.96
CA LEU A 252 -3.38 2.27 21.26
C LEU A 252 -2.67 1.71 22.51
N ASP A 253 -3.39 0.96 23.34
CA ASP A 253 -2.84 0.31 24.55
C ASP A 253 -1.55 -0.48 24.20
N THR A 254 -0.51 -0.31 25.02
CA THR A 254 0.78 -0.99 24.86
C THR A 254 0.69 -2.50 25.09
N LYS A 255 -0.38 -2.99 25.72
CA LYS A 255 -0.66 -4.42 25.89
C LYS A 255 -1.12 -5.11 24.60
N ILE A 256 -1.63 -4.37 23.64
CA ILE A 256 -2.04 -4.92 22.34
C ILE A 256 -0.79 -5.39 21.59
N VAL A 257 -0.78 -6.65 21.16
CA VAL A 257 0.38 -7.21 20.46
C VAL A 257 0.53 -6.58 19.07
N PRO A 258 1.76 -6.48 18.51
CA PRO A 258 2.00 -5.77 17.25
C PRO A 258 1.12 -6.20 16.07
N ALA A 259 0.85 -7.50 15.94
CA ALA A 259 -0.01 -8.06 14.89
C ALA A 259 -1.47 -7.57 14.99
N GLU A 260 -2.02 -7.52 16.20
CA GLU A 260 -3.37 -7.04 16.46
C GLU A 260 -3.44 -5.52 16.27
N ARG A 261 -2.42 -4.78 16.74
CA ARG A 261 -2.29 -3.33 16.52
C ARG A 261 -2.30 -2.99 15.03
N ALA A 262 -1.52 -3.73 14.23
CA ALA A 262 -1.45 -3.53 12.78
C ALA A 262 -2.78 -3.88 12.08
N TYR A 263 -3.48 -4.92 12.55
CA TYR A 263 -4.79 -5.27 12.03
C TYR A 263 -5.86 -4.21 12.35
N ILE A 264 -5.92 -3.73 13.60
CA ILE A 264 -6.81 -2.64 14.03
C ILE A 264 -6.56 -1.38 13.19
N LYS A 265 -5.29 -0.96 13.06
CA LYS A 265 -4.90 0.21 12.27
C LYS A 265 -5.30 0.10 10.81
N ARG A 266 -5.19 -1.09 10.22
CA ARG A 266 -5.68 -1.33 8.86
C ARG A 266 -7.20 -1.17 8.77
N LYS A 267 -7.96 -1.74 9.71
CA LYS A 267 -9.43 -1.59 9.77
C LYS A 267 -9.87 -0.15 9.99
N VAL A 268 -9.11 0.64 10.76
CA VAL A 268 -9.33 2.09 10.87
C VAL A 268 -9.21 2.75 9.50
N TYR A 269 -8.14 2.47 8.74
CA TYR A 269 -7.94 3.05 7.41
C TYR A 269 -9.10 2.70 6.46
N GLU A 270 -9.47 1.42 6.39
CA GLU A 270 -10.58 0.92 5.56
C GLU A 270 -11.90 1.62 5.91
N SER A 271 -12.18 1.76 7.20
CA SER A 271 -13.38 2.41 7.72
C SER A 271 -13.40 3.91 7.39
N LEU A 272 -12.26 4.59 7.49
CA LEU A 272 -12.15 6.01 7.13
C LEU A 272 -12.35 6.24 5.63
N ILE A 273 -11.72 5.44 4.77
CA ILE A 273 -11.92 5.50 3.31
C ILE A 273 -13.40 5.33 2.96
N ALA A 274 -14.06 4.31 3.52
CA ALA A 274 -15.48 4.06 3.28
C ALA A 274 -16.38 5.21 3.79
N LYS A 275 -16.11 5.75 5.00
CA LYS A 275 -16.93 6.81 5.61
C LYS A 275 -16.71 8.20 5.00
N LEU A 276 -15.57 8.42 4.35
CA LEU A 276 -15.24 9.63 3.60
C LEU A 276 -15.59 9.50 2.11
N SER A 277 -16.01 8.31 1.65
CA SER A 277 -16.32 8.01 0.25
C SER A 277 -15.15 8.33 -0.69
N LEU A 278 -13.92 8.07 -0.26
CA LEU A 278 -12.73 8.33 -1.07
C LEU A 278 -12.53 7.20 -2.08
N THR A 279 -12.32 7.58 -3.33
CA THR A 279 -11.85 6.69 -4.42
C THR A 279 -10.34 6.77 -4.53
N ASP A 280 -9.76 6.19 -5.59
CA ASP A 280 -8.35 6.44 -5.91
C ASP A 280 -8.11 7.93 -6.14
N TYR A 281 -6.99 8.43 -5.63
CA TYR A 281 -6.63 9.84 -5.74
C TYR A 281 -5.12 10.01 -5.89
N SER A 282 -4.74 11.16 -6.42
CA SER A 282 -3.34 11.53 -6.61
C SER A 282 -3.13 13.00 -6.37
N TYR A 283 -1.93 13.35 -5.93
CA TYR A 283 -1.52 14.72 -5.65
C TYR A 283 0.00 14.85 -5.77
N ILE A 284 0.45 16.09 -5.79
CA ILE A 284 1.86 16.46 -5.84
C ILE A 284 2.24 17.07 -4.50
N LEU A 285 3.34 16.59 -3.90
CA LEU A 285 4.02 17.28 -2.80
C LEU A 285 5.19 18.08 -3.37
N GLU A 286 5.15 19.39 -3.20
CA GLU A 286 6.24 20.32 -3.53
C GLU A 286 6.99 20.69 -2.25
N LYS A 287 8.22 20.19 -2.08
CA LYS A 287 9.00 20.25 -0.83
C LYS A 287 9.81 21.54 -0.61
N ARG A 288 9.58 22.56 -1.43
CA ARG A 288 10.31 23.84 -1.42
C ARG A 288 10.14 24.68 -0.16
#